data_AF-A0A6N2RAH4-F1
#
_entry.id   AF-A0A6N2RAH4-F1
#
_cell.length_a   1.000
_cell.length_b   1.000
_cell.length_c   1.000
_cell.angle_alpha   90.00
_cell.angle_beta   90.00
_cell.angle_gamma   90.00
#
_symmetry.space_group_name_H-M   'P 1'
#
loop_
_entity.id
_entity.type
_entity.pdbx_description
1 polymer ?
#
loop_
_entity_poly.entity_id
_entity_poly.type
_entity_poly.pdbx_seq_one_letter_code
_entity_poly.pdbx_strand_id
1 'polypeptide(L)'
;MAEMRYFLRYLDKRVRTPLIPEELWKDAKHATFSAYDRSQSLTYIKRCVQLFEQTNKTKYFSDFKEFVFESSVEDFCDVSGADVVVSTIHKAKGREFDDVYMLISDNYSKNVHLMRRYYVGMTRAKKRLFIHTNGDCFNHLSVGQYHISTKEYEMPEEIVLQLSHKDVYLGFFKELKQEVLALKSGDFLNYNNFVLYNILTKKPVAKLSQSMQITLSEWQDKGYKVKSASVRFVVAWKPKDAPKDGPEIAVLLADLLLSL
;
A
#
# COMPACT_ATOMS: atom_id res chain seq x y z
N MET A 1 2.36 -9.92 0.42
CA MET A 1 3.75 -9.50 0.15
C MET A 1 4.66 -10.71 0.14
N ALA A 2 5.70 -10.73 -0.70
CA ALA A 2 6.62 -11.85 -0.88
C ALA A 2 7.43 -12.12 0.40
N GLU A 3 7.83 -11.08 1.10
CA GLU A 3 8.51 -11.10 2.40
C GLU A 3 7.68 -11.87 3.43
N MET A 4 6.41 -11.50 3.59
CA MET A 4 5.50 -12.17 4.52
C MET A 4 5.20 -13.62 4.10
N ARG A 5 5.07 -13.87 2.80
CA ARG A 5 4.90 -15.25 2.28
C ARG A 5 6.14 -16.10 2.53
N TYR A 6 7.34 -15.52 2.43
CA TYR A 6 8.60 -16.19 2.76
C TYR A 6 8.61 -16.55 4.26
N PHE A 7 8.29 -15.60 5.14
CA PHE A 7 8.22 -15.82 6.58
C PHE A 7 7.22 -16.94 6.94
N LEU A 8 5.97 -16.85 6.46
CA LEU A 8 4.95 -17.86 6.69
C LEU A 8 5.37 -19.24 6.17
N ARG A 9 5.94 -19.32 4.96
CA ARG A 9 6.41 -20.57 4.37
C ARG A 9 7.63 -21.15 5.10
N TYR A 10 8.48 -20.30 5.67
CA TYR A 10 9.62 -20.73 6.50
C TYR A 10 9.12 -21.48 7.73
N LEU A 11 8.08 -20.96 8.38
CA LEU A 11 7.42 -21.57 9.53
C LEU A 11 6.63 -22.82 9.14
N ASP A 12 5.71 -22.71 8.18
CA ASP A 12 4.82 -23.78 7.73
C ASP A 12 5.55 -25.10 7.41
N LYS A 13 6.73 -25.00 6.79
CA LYS A 13 7.56 -26.17 6.44
C LYS A 13 8.25 -26.85 7.62
N ARG A 14 8.40 -26.17 8.75
CA ARG A 14 9.24 -26.59 9.88
C ARG A 14 8.48 -26.79 11.18
N VAL A 15 7.33 -26.13 11.32
CA VAL A 15 6.42 -26.31 12.45
C VAL A 15 5.86 -27.74 12.40
N ARG A 16 6.03 -28.49 13.50
CA ARG A 16 5.50 -29.86 13.67
C ARG A 16 4.36 -29.92 14.69
N THR A 17 4.15 -28.84 15.43
CA THR A 17 3.17 -28.70 16.51
C THR A 17 2.39 -27.40 16.31
N PRO A 18 1.18 -27.23 16.84
CA PRO A 18 0.45 -25.96 16.73
C PRO A 18 1.22 -24.75 17.26
N LEU A 19 2.08 -24.97 18.26
CA LEU A 19 2.96 -23.97 18.86
C LEU A 19 4.26 -23.84 18.05
N ILE A 20 4.69 -22.60 17.81
CA ILE A 20 5.96 -22.26 17.18
C ILE A 20 7.05 -22.20 18.26
N PRO A 21 8.07 -23.08 18.21
CA PRO A 21 9.21 -22.99 19.13
C PRO A 21 9.94 -21.65 19.00
N GLU A 22 10.43 -21.11 20.11
CA GLU A 22 11.08 -19.79 20.13
C GLU A 22 12.30 -19.72 19.19
N GLU A 23 13.10 -20.78 19.14
CA GLU A 23 14.26 -20.86 18.24
C GLU A 23 13.82 -20.88 16.76
N LEU A 24 12.75 -21.60 16.42
CA LEU A 24 12.21 -21.60 15.06
C LEU A 24 11.69 -20.21 14.66
N TRP A 25 11.09 -19.49 15.60
CA TRP A 25 10.61 -18.12 15.39
C TRP A 25 11.78 -17.14 15.15
N LYS A 26 12.84 -17.22 15.96
CA LYS A 26 14.07 -16.43 15.76
C LYS A 26 14.73 -16.74 14.42
N ASP A 27 14.84 -18.01 14.05
CA ASP A 27 15.40 -18.44 12.78
C ASP A 27 14.57 -17.92 11.59
N ALA A 28 13.24 -17.96 11.68
CA ALA A 28 12.35 -17.43 10.65
C ALA A 28 12.55 -15.91 10.46
N LYS A 29 12.68 -15.16 11.57
CA LYS A 29 13.00 -13.72 11.52
C LYS A 29 14.36 -13.49 10.86
N HIS A 30 15.40 -14.17 11.32
CA HIS A 30 16.75 -14.00 10.80
C HIS A 30 16.81 -14.33 9.29
N ALA A 31 16.28 -15.49 8.89
CA ALA A 31 16.26 -15.90 7.48
C ALA A 31 15.49 -14.91 6.60
N THR A 32 14.33 -14.42 7.07
CA THR A 32 13.52 -13.46 6.31
C THR A 32 14.19 -12.10 6.21
N PHE A 33 14.74 -11.59 7.32
CA PHE A 33 15.35 -10.26 7.37
C PHE A 33 16.64 -10.22 6.56
N SER A 34 17.42 -11.30 6.56
CA SER A 34 18.60 -11.43 5.71
C SER A 34 18.25 -11.60 4.23
N ALA A 35 17.20 -12.37 3.90
CA ALA A 35 16.80 -12.60 2.49
C ALA A 35 16.14 -11.38 1.82
N TYR A 36 15.71 -10.39 2.60
CA TYR A 36 15.00 -9.19 2.15
C TYR A 36 15.58 -7.91 2.77
N ASP A 37 16.85 -7.92 3.15
CA ASP A 37 17.56 -6.80 3.79
C ASP A 37 17.46 -5.48 3.01
N ARG A 38 17.49 -5.56 1.68
CA ARG A 38 17.34 -4.43 0.74
C ARG A 38 15.88 -4.10 0.41
N SER A 39 14.91 -4.87 0.88
CA SER A 39 13.49 -4.63 0.60
C SER A 39 12.94 -3.49 1.45
N GLN A 40 12.44 -2.44 0.82
CA GLN A 40 11.76 -1.33 1.53
C GLN A 40 10.50 -1.81 2.29
N SER A 41 9.84 -2.86 1.79
CA SER A 41 8.67 -3.47 2.44
C SER A 41 9.01 -4.28 3.69
N LEU A 42 10.29 -4.57 3.96
CA LEU A 42 10.71 -5.36 5.13
C LEU A 42 10.26 -4.72 6.45
N THR A 43 10.15 -3.39 6.49
CA THR A 43 9.68 -2.64 7.67
C THR A 43 8.32 -3.11 8.15
N TYR A 44 7.38 -3.39 7.23
CA TYR A 44 6.03 -3.86 7.56
C TYR A 44 6.06 -5.24 8.23
N ILE A 45 6.98 -6.11 7.81
CA ILE A 45 7.10 -7.47 8.36
C ILE A 45 7.74 -7.39 9.74
N LYS A 46 8.77 -6.56 9.92
CA LYS A 46 9.37 -6.31 11.24
C LYS A 46 8.30 -5.80 12.23
N ARG A 47 7.47 -4.85 11.81
CA ARG A 47 6.41 -4.29 12.65
C ARG A 47 5.30 -5.31 12.94
N CYS A 48 4.86 -6.07 11.94
CA CYS A 48 3.88 -7.13 12.11
C CYS A 48 4.32 -8.17 13.14
N VAL A 49 5.55 -8.67 13.01
CA VAL A 49 6.16 -9.64 13.92
C VAL A 49 6.28 -9.06 15.33
N GLN A 50 6.75 -7.83 15.47
CA GLN A 50 6.87 -7.15 16.77
C GLN A 50 5.51 -6.99 17.46
N LEU A 51 4.46 -6.57 16.74
CA LEU A 51 3.12 -6.41 17.29
C LEU A 51 2.53 -7.76 17.74
N PHE A 52 2.78 -8.82 16.98
CA PHE A 52 2.34 -10.16 17.35
C PHE A 52 3.05 -10.64 18.63
N GLU A 53 4.36 -10.41 18.76
CA GLU A 53 5.15 -10.75 19.96
C GLU A 53 4.67 -10.00 21.21
N GLN A 54 4.23 -8.74 21.06
CA GLN A 54 3.73 -7.92 22.16
C GLN A 54 2.36 -8.36 22.66
N THR A 55 1.51 -8.87 21.76
CA THR A 55 0.14 -9.27 22.08
C THR A 55 0.02 -10.75 22.46
N ASN A 56 0.94 -11.60 21.99
CA ASN A 56 0.87 -13.05 22.17
C ASN A 56 2.12 -13.58 22.88
N LYS A 57 1.97 -13.95 24.16
CA LYS A 57 3.05 -14.60 24.94
C LYS A 57 3.42 -15.97 24.35
N THR A 58 2.41 -16.74 23.95
CA THR A 58 2.56 -18.04 23.29
C THR A 58 2.28 -17.87 21.81
N LYS A 59 3.19 -18.36 20.95
CA LYS A 59 3.11 -18.17 19.50
C LYS A 59 2.48 -19.40 18.85
N TYR A 60 1.19 -19.36 18.56
CA TYR A 60 0.53 -20.39 17.75
C TYR A 60 0.61 -20.04 16.26
N PHE A 61 0.87 -21.04 15.42
CA PHE A 61 1.01 -20.82 13.98
C PHE A 61 -0.31 -20.43 13.32
N SER A 62 -1.43 -21.00 13.78
CA SER A 62 -2.79 -20.61 13.36
C SER A 62 -3.05 -19.13 13.64
N ASP A 63 -2.76 -18.69 14.87
CA ASP A 63 -3.08 -17.36 15.35
C ASP A 63 -2.23 -16.31 14.62
N PHE A 64 -0.95 -16.61 14.38
CA PHE A 64 -0.11 -15.73 13.56
C PHE A 64 -0.60 -15.64 12.12
N LYS A 65 -1.01 -16.78 11.54
CA LYS A 65 -1.52 -16.83 10.17
C LYS A 65 -2.82 -16.01 10.04
N GLU A 66 -3.75 -16.18 10.97
CA GLU A 66 -5.00 -15.42 11.05
C GLU A 66 -4.72 -13.92 11.24
N PHE A 67 -3.87 -13.55 12.20
CA PHE A 67 -3.43 -12.17 12.43
C PHE A 67 -2.90 -11.51 11.15
N VAL A 68 -2.07 -12.22 10.37
CA VAL A 68 -1.54 -11.71 9.10
C VAL A 68 -2.62 -11.56 8.03
N PHE A 69 -3.59 -12.48 7.95
CA PHE A 69 -4.64 -12.44 6.92
C PHE A 69 -5.73 -11.43 7.21
N GLU A 70 -6.01 -11.15 8.49
CA GLU A 70 -6.99 -10.14 8.91
C GLU A 70 -6.43 -8.72 8.92
N SER A 71 -5.10 -8.59 8.99
CA SER A 71 -4.43 -7.29 8.97
C SER A 71 -4.23 -6.74 7.55
N SER A 72 -4.21 -5.42 7.46
CA SER A 72 -3.81 -4.67 6.26
C SER A 72 -2.39 -4.12 6.39
N VAL A 73 -1.74 -3.76 5.28
CA VAL A 73 -0.36 -3.24 5.30
C VAL A 73 -0.28 -1.96 6.14
N GLU A 74 -1.32 -1.14 6.09
CA GLU A 74 -1.45 0.12 6.81
C GLU A 74 -1.45 -0.07 8.33
N ASP A 75 -1.85 -1.24 8.84
CA ASP A 75 -1.83 -1.54 10.27
C ASP A 75 -0.40 -1.75 10.79
N PHE A 76 0.55 -1.97 9.87
CA PHE A 76 1.98 -2.14 10.16
C PHE A 76 2.82 -0.91 9.80
N CYS A 77 2.20 0.20 9.38
CA CYS A 77 2.90 1.46 9.20
C CYS A 77 3.22 2.08 10.57
N ASP A 78 4.51 2.27 10.86
CA ASP A 78 4.91 3.06 12.00
C ASP A 78 4.76 4.55 11.68
N VAL A 79 3.92 5.22 12.44
CA VAL A 79 3.68 6.68 12.34
C VAL A 79 4.39 7.44 13.46
N SER A 80 5.08 6.74 14.36
CA SER A 80 5.81 7.38 15.45
C SER A 80 7.00 8.15 14.88
N GLY A 81 6.99 9.47 15.06
CA GLY A 81 8.00 10.37 14.52
C GLY A 81 7.73 10.92 13.11
N ALA A 82 6.56 10.63 12.51
CA ALA A 82 6.16 11.30 11.27
C ALA A 82 5.63 12.71 11.55
N ASP A 83 6.16 13.71 10.84
CA ASP A 83 5.66 15.10 10.92
C ASP A 83 4.24 15.23 10.34
N VAL A 84 3.95 14.45 9.28
CA VAL A 84 2.65 14.43 8.60
C VAL A 84 2.22 13.00 8.36
N VAL A 85 0.97 12.69 8.71
CA VAL A 85 0.34 11.39 8.46
C VAL A 85 -0.83 11.57 7.50
N VAL A 86 -0.72 10.96 6.32
CA VAL A 86 -1.81 10.90 5.34
C VAL A 86 -2.59 9.61 5.52
N SER A 87 -3.91 9.72 5.73
CA SER A 87 -4.75 8.55 5.96
C SER A 87 -6.17 8.77 5.45
N THR A 88 -6.90 7.67 5.29
CA THR A 88 -8.36 7.76 5.11
C THR A 88 -9.03 8.07 6.45
N ILE A 89 -10.17 8.75 6.41
CA ILE A 89 -10.99 9.03 7.60
C ILE A 89 -11.28 7.75 8.42
N HIS A 90 -11.51 6.62 7.74
CA HIS A 90 -11.76 5.34 8.41
C HIS A 90 -10.55 4.86 9.22
N LYS A 91 -9.34 4.97 8.66
CA LYS A 91 -8.10 4.53 9.30
C LYS A 91 -7.59 5.49 10.38
N ALA A 92 -8.08 6.73 10.39
CA ALA A 92 -7.82 7.70 11.46
C ALA A 92 -8.70 7.50 12.72
N LYS A 93 -9.71 6.61 12.66
CA LYS A 93 -10.62 6.37 13.80
C LYS A 93 -9.83 5.87 15.03
N GLY A 94 -10.12 6.44 16.21
CA GLY A 94 -9.45 6.08 17.46
C GLY A 94 -8.06 6.70 17.63
N ARG A 95 -7.60 7.50 16.66
CA ARG A 95 -6.40 8.34 16.77
C ARG A 95 -6.81 9.80 16.92
N GLU A 96 -5.92 10.63 17.43
CA GLU A 96 -6.12 12.07 17.54
C GLU A 96 -4.82 12.79 17.18
N PHE A 97 -4.94 13.96 16.57
CA PHE A 97 -3.83 14.77 16.10
C PHE A 97 -4.02 16.20 16.59
N ASP A 98 -2.91 16.91 16.82
CA ASP A 98 -2.97 18.33 17.19
C ASP A 98 -3.66 19.14 16.09
N ASP A 99 -3.24 18.92 14.84
CA ASP A 99 -3.80 19.59 13.66
C ASP A 99 -4.30 18.55 12.66
N VAL A 100 -5.50 18.78 12.11
CA VAL A 100 -6.10 17.90 11.09
C VAL A 100 -6.44 18.71 9.85
N TYR A 101 -5.99 18.21 8.71
CA TYR A 101 -6.35 18.71 7.38
C TYR A 101 -7.24 17.68 6.70
N MET A 102 -8.50 18.05 6.46
CA MET A 102 -9.46 17.23 5.71
C MET A 102 -9.55 17.74 4.28
N LEU A 103 -9.24 16.87 3.32
CA LEU A 103 -9.42 17.12 1.88
C LEU A 103 -10.70 16.40 1.43
N ILE A 104 -11.75 17.16 1.09
CA ILE A 104 -13.08 16.64 0.79
C ILE A 104 -13.51 17.05 -0.62
N SER A 105 -13.65 16.07 -1.52
CA SER A 105 -14.17 16.28 -2.87
C SER A 105 -15.70 16.23 -2.92
N ASP A 106 -16.32 17.10 -3.72
CA ASP A 106 -17.77 17.22 -3.92
C ASP A 106 -18.33 16.24 -4.97
N ASN A 107 -17.74 15.05 -5.08
CA ASN A 107 -18.16 14.01 -6.03
C ASN A 107 -18.94 12.87 -5.36
N TYR A 108 -19.37 13.06 -4.10
CA TYR A 108 -20.09 12.04 -3.33
C TYR A 108 -21.49 12.50 -2.92
N SER A 109 -22.46 11.57 -2.98
CA SER A 109 -23.80 11.81 -2.47
C SER A 109 -23.79 12.04 -0.95
N LYS A 110 -24.36 13.18 -0.52
CA LYS A 110 -24.38 13.66 0.87
C LYS A 110 -25.42 12.92 1.71
N ASN A 111 -25.19 11.64 1.96
CA ASN A 111 -26.03 10.83 2.83
C ASN A 111 -25.54 10.83 4.30
N VAL A 112 -26.38 10.27 5.19
CA VAL A 112 -26.08 10.19 6.64
C VAL A 112 -24.76 9.48 6.93
N HIS A 113 -24.40 8.44 6.16
CA HIS A 113 -23.14 7.72 6.35
C HIS A 113 -21.93 8.59 6.03
N LEU A 114 -22.00 9.39 4.96
CA LEU A 114 -20.94 10.31 4.59
C LEU A 114 -20.78 11.43 5.63
N MET A 115 -21.89 12.01 6.07
CA MET A 115 -21.88 13.05 7.12
C MET A 115 -21.28 12.51 8.43
N ARG A 116 -21.61 11.28 8.82
CA ARG A 116 -21.01 10.62 9.98
C ARG A 116 -19.51 10.42 9.81
N ARG A 117 -19.04 10.08 8.61
CA ARG A 117 -17.59 9.99 8.33
C ARG A 117 -16.92 11.34 8.49
N TYR A 118 -17.49 12.41 7.93
CA TYR A 118 -16.93 13.75 8.11
C TYR A 118 -16.84 14.14 9.57
N TYR A 119 -17.90 13.89 10.36
CA TYR A 119 -17.88 14.10 11.80
C TYR A 119 -16.75 13.34 12.51
N VAL A 120 -16.55 12.06 12.17
CA VAL A 120 -15.44 11.27 12.72
C VAL A 120 -14.09 11.91 12.38
N GLY A 121 -13.90 12.38 11.14
CA GLY A 121 -12.67 13.07 10.71
C GLY A 121 -12.45 14.39 11.46
N MET A 122 -13.48 15.22 11.59
CA MET A 122 -13.41 16.50 12.30
C MET A 122 -13.02 16.32 13.77
N THR A 123 -13.59 15.31 14.44
CA THR A 123 -13.29 14.99 15.85
C THR A 123 -11.91 14.34 16.08
N ARG A 124 -11.07 14.19 15.04
CA ARG A 124 -9.68 13.75 15.24
C ARG A 124 -8.77 14.92 15.65
N ALA A 125 -9.21 16.17 15.48
CA ALA A 125 -8.43 17.37 15.79
C ALA A 125 -8.49 17.73 17.27
N LYS A 126 -7.34 17.97 17.90
CA LYS A 126 -7.24 18.46 19.28
C LYS A 126 -7.14 19.99 19.37
N LYS A 127 -6.43 20.61 18.43
CA LYS A 127 -6.14 22.05 18.44
C LYS A 127 -6.75 22.76 17.24
N ARG A 128 -6.42 22.33 16.01
CA ARG A 128 -6.86 23.01 14.78
C ARG A 128 -7.42 22.04 13.76
N LEU A 129 -8.50 22.46 13.13
CA LEU A 129 -9.17 21.73 12.05
C LEU A 129 -9.20 22.60 10.81
N PHE A 130 -8.64 22.09 9.73
CA PHE A 130 -8.65 22.70 8.41
C PHE A 130 -9.47 21.80 7.48
N ILE A 131 -10.49 22.36 6.84
CA ILE A 131 -11.31 21.64 5.86
C ILE A 131 -11.14 22.33 4.51
N HIS A 132 -10.58 21.59 3.55
CA HIS A 132 -10.46 22.01 2.17
C HIS A 132 -11.44 21.21 1.34
N THR A 133 -12.36 21.91 0.68
CA THR A 133 -13.38 21.28 -0.15
C THR A 133 -13.72 22.14 -1.35
N ASN A 134 -14.14 21.49 -2.43
CA ASN A 134 -14.77 22.13 -3.58
C ASN A 134 -16.30 22.01 -3.55
N GLY A 135 -16.89 21.61 -2.42
CA GLY A 135 -18.33 21.48 -2.21
C GLY A 135 -18.88 22.45 -1.17
N ASP A 136 -20.20 22.45 -1.02
CA ASP A 136 -20.94 23.39 -0.18
C ASP A 136 -21.37 22.83 1.20
N CYS A 137 -21.00 21.59 1.53
CA CYS A 137 -21.53 20.89 2.70
C CYS A 137 -21.15 21.48 4.06
N PHE A 138 -20.20 22.42 4.08
CA PHE A 138 -19.79 23.15 5.28
C PHE A 138 -20.13 24.65 5.21
N ASN A 139 -20.88 25.08 4.18
CA ASN A 139 -21.32 26.45 4.06
C ASN A 139 -22.19 26.82 5.27
N HIS A 140 -22.08 28.07 5.71
CA HIS A 140 -22.87 28.64 6.82
C HIS A 140 -22.58 28.06 8.21
N LEU A 141 -21.57 27.18 8.35
CA LEU A 141 -21.06 26.83 9.67
C LEU A 141 -20.34 28.03 10.29
N SER A 142 -20.55 28.27 11.58
CA SER A 142 -19.76 29.23 12.34
C SER A 142 -18.34 28.67 12.51
N VAL A 143 -17.39 29.23 11.75
CA VAL A 143 -15.99 28.80 11.72
C VAL A 143 -15.08 29.98 12.06
N GLY A 144 -13.90 29.69 12.63
CA GLY A 144 -12.95 30.74 12.99
C GLY A 144 -12.41 31.51 11.77
N GLN A 145 -12.25 30.82 10.64
CA GLN A 145 -11.82 31.42 9.37
C GLN A 145 -12.51 30.72 8.20
N TYR A 146 -12.99 31.51 7.24
CA TYR A 146 -13.66 31.03 6.04
C TYR A 146 -13.07 31.73 4.81
N HIS A 147 -12.54 30.95 3.88
CA HIS A 147 -11.87 31.45 2.68
C HIS A 147 -12.39 30.73 1.44
N ILE A 148 -12.77 31.50 0.41
CA ILE A 148 -13.07 30.98 -0.92
C ILE A 148 -11.90 31.35 -1.83
N SER A 149 -11.23 30.33 -2.38
CA SER A 149 -10.15 30.52 -3.35
C SER A 149 -10.70 30.36 -4.76
N THR A 150 -10.59 31.41 -5.57
CA THR A 150 -10.82 31.36 -7.03
C THR A 150 -9.55 31.10 -7.81
N LYS A 151 -8.40 31.01 -7.13
CA LYS A 151 -7.10 30.72 -7.75
C LYS A 151 -7.10 29.31 -8.32
N GLU A 152 -6.73 29.18 -9.59
CA GLU A 152 -6.33 27.90 -10.17
C GLU A 152 -4.92 27.57 -9.70
N TYR A 153 -4.74 26.37 -9.17
CA TYR A 153 -3.45 25.86 -8.74
C TYR A 153 -2.85 25.03 -9.86
N GLU A 154 -1.59 25.29 -10.17
CA GLU A 154 -0.84 24.48 -11.12
C GLU A 154 -0.75 23.03 -10.63
N MET A 155 -0.71 22.11 -11.59
CA MET A 155 -0.50 20.71 -11.27
C MET A 155 0.94 20.53 -10.74
N PRO A 156 1.15 19.63 -9.77
CA PRO A 156 2.46 19.47 -9.12
C PRO A 156 3.53 18.99 -10.12
N GLU A 157 4.77 19.47 -9.98
CA GLU A 157 5.88 19.09 -10.88
C GLU A 157 6.06 17.57 -11.01
N GLU A 158 5.80 16.83 -9.92
CA GLU A 158 5.89 15.39 -9.85
C GLU A 158 4.65 14.76 -9.21
N ILE A 159 4.26 13.60 -9.73
CA ILE A 159 3.20 12.76 -9.16
C ILE A 159 3.64 11.30 -9.13
N VAL A 160 3.13 10.54 -8.17
CA VAL A 160 3.38 9.10 -8.09
C VAL A 160 2.07 8.34 -8.31
N LEU A 161 2.06 7.48 -9.33
CA LEU A 161 0.98 6.52 -9.54
C LEU A 161 1.36 5.20 -8.88
N GLN A 162 0.64 4.85 -7.81
CA GLN A 162 0.90 3.63 -7.05
C GLN A 162 0.04 2.46 -7.52
N LEU A 163 0.58 1.63 -8.42
CA LEU A 163 -0.18 0.62 -9.15
C LEU A 163 -0.72 -0.49 -8.24
N SER A 164 -1.99 -0.81 -8.39
CA SER A 164 -2.67 -1.94 -7.75
C SER A 164 -2.79 -3.14 -8.69
N HIS A 165 -3.39 -4.23 -8.20
CA HIS A 165 -3.67 -5.41 -9.03
C HIS A 165 -4.62 -5.13 -10.20
N LYS A 166 -5.38 -4.03 -10.17
CA LYS A 166 -6.27 -3.59 -11.27
C LYS A 166 -5.52 -2.89 -12.39
N ASP A 167 -4.32 -2.40 -12.08
CA ASP A 167 -3.55 -1.52 -12.95
C ASP A 167 -2.48 -2.30 -13.75
N VAL A 168 -2.40 -3.62 -13.53
CA VAL A 168 -1.47 -4.52 -14.19
C VAL A 168 -2.22 -5.63 -14.92
N TYR A 169 -1.67 -6.08 -16.05
CA TYR A 169 -2.20 -7.22 -16.78
C TYR A 169 -1.81 -8.52 -16.06
N LEU A 170 -2.72 -9.03 -15.21
CA LEU A 170 -2.47 -10.20 -14.36
C LEU A 170 -2.04 -11.46 -15.15
N GLY A 171 -2.54 -11.62 -16.38
CA GLY A 171 -2.16 -12.73 -17.26
C GLY A 171 -0.68 -12.71 -17.67
N PHE A 172 -0.03 -11.55 -17.66
CA PHE A 172 1.38 -11.37 -18.01
C PHE A 172 2.33 -12.13 -17.07
N PHE A 173 1.92 -12.35 -15.83
CA PHE A 173 2.78 -12.90 -14.78
C PHE A 173 2.83 -14.43 -14.75
N LYS A 174 2.01 -15.14 -15.53
CA LYS A 174 1.87 -16.61 -15.47
C LYS A 174 3.20 -17.35 -15.60
N GLU A 175 4.11 -16.82 -16.42
CA GLU A 175 5.42 -17.44 -16.72
C GLU A 175 6.61 -16.65 -16.15
N LEU A 176 6.35 -15.56 -15.42
CA LEU A 176 7.39 -14.63 -14.93
C LEU A 176 7.69 -14.82 -13.44
N LYS A 177 7.30 -15.96 -12.85
CA LYS A 177 7.39 -16.16 -11.40
C LYS A 177 8.82 -16.03 -10.88
N GLN A 178 9.82 -16.55 -11.59
CA GLN A 178 11.22 -16.47 -11.16
C GLN A 178 11.75 -15.04 -11.28
N GLU A 179 11.50 -14.39 -12.42
CA GLU A 179 11.89 -13.01 -12.71
C GLU A 179 11.30 -12.02 -11.69
N VAL A 180 10.03 -12.20 -11.33
CA VAL A 180 9.33 -11.33 -10.37
C VAL A 180 9.80 -11.58 -8.94
N LEU A 181 10.02 -12.84 -8.54
CA LEU A 181 10.48 -13.17 -7.18
C LEU A 181 11.95 -12.79 -6.93
N ALA A 182 12.74 -12.60 -7.99
CA ALA A 182 14.10 -12.08 -7.90
C ALA A 182 14.13 -10.60 -7.50
N LEU A 183 13.05 -9.85 -7.77
CA LEU A 183 12.92 -8.44 -7.44
C LEU A 183 12.45 -8.22 -6.01
N LYS A 184 12.90 -7.11 -5.42
CA LYS A 184 12.60 -6.67 -4.05
C LYS A 184 11.93 -5.29 -4.09
N SER A 185 11.13 -5.00 -3.07
CA SER A 185 10.56 -3.66 -2.90
C SER A 185 11.68 -2.62 -2.84
N GLY A 186 11.56 -1.55 -3.63
CA GLY A 186 12.59 -0.53 -3.82
C GLY A 186 13.49 -0.75 -5.04
N ASP A 187 13.49 -1.92 -5.68
CA ASP A 187 14.26 -2.13 -6.91
C ASP A 187 13.72 -1.24 -8.04
N PHE A 188 14.62 -0.52 -8.70
CA PHE A 188 14.28 0.30 -9.86
C PHE A 188 13.96 -0.54 -11.10
N LEU A 189 13.07 -0.02 -11.93
CA LEU A 189 12.57 -0.64 -13.16
C LEU A 189 12.71 0.33 -14.33
N ASN A 190 13.00 -0.20 -15.51
CA ASN A 190 12.89 0.57 -16.74
C ASN A 190 11.44 0.52 -17.24
N TYR A 191 10.89 1.66 -17.60
CA TYR A 191 9.60 1.76 -18.28
C TYR A 191 9.81 1.93 -19.78
N ASN A 192 9.08 1.15 -20.59
CA ASN A 192 8.97 1.38 -22.03
C ASN A 192 7.63 0.86 -22.54
N ASN A 193 6.88 1.72 -23.24
CA ASN A 193 5.60 1.38 -23.90
C ASN A 193 4.67 0.51 -23.04
N PHE A 194 4.35 1.00 -21.83
CA PHE A 194 3.46 0.33 -20.88
C PHE A 194 3.94 -1.04 -20.35
N VAL A 195 5.22 -1.37 -20.55
CA VAL A 195 5.89 -2.55 -20.00
C VAL A 195 7.02 -2.10 -19.07
N LEU A 196 7.13 -2.79 -17.93
CA LEU A 196 8.21 -2.60 -16.97
C LEU A 196 9.24 -3.71 -17.13
N TYR A 197 10.51 -3.34 -17.08
CA TYR A 197 11.64 -4.23 -17.30
C TYR A 197 12.59 -4.17 -16.11
N ASN A 198 13.15 -5.33 -15.77
CA ASN A 198 14.26 -5.40 -14.83
C ASN A 198 15.48 -4.67 -15.42
N ILE A 199 16.10 -3.77 -14.65
CA ILE A 199 17.22 -2.96 -15.13
C ILE A 199 18.44 -3.80 -15.52
N LEU A 200 18.72 -4.87 -14.78
CA LEU A 200 19.90 -5.72 -14.94
C LEU A 200 19.70 -6.72 -16.07
N THR A 201 18.61 -7.48 -16.04
CA THR A 201 18.38 -8.58 -16.99
C THR A 201 17.74 -8.13 -18.29
N LYS A 202 17.20 -6.90 -18.34
CA LYS A 202 16.39 -6.36 -19.44
C LYS A 202 15.15 -7.20 -19.79
N LYS A 203 14.80 -8.19 -18.98
CA LYS A 203 13.58 -8.99 -19.15
C LYS A 203 12.35 -8.18 -18.74
N PRO A 204 11.22 -8.36 -19.44
CA PRO A 204 9.96 -7.79 -19.00
C PRO A 204 9.50 -8.45 -17.69
N VAL A 205 8.99 -7.66 -16.76
CA VAL A 205 8.58 -8.12 -15.42
C VAL A 205 7.15 -7.72 -15.06
N ALA A 206 6.58 -6.72 -15.72
CA ALA A 206 5.17 -6.38 -15.60
C ALA A 206 4.67 -5.66 -16.86
N LYS A 207 3.36 -5.75 -17.13
CA LYS A 207 2.68 -4.99 -18.17
C LYS A 207 1.48 -4.28 -17.55
N LEU A 208 1.27 -3.02 -17.89
CA LEU A 208 0.12 -2.25 -17.40
C LEU A 208 -1.18 -2.79 -18.00
N SER A 209 -2.26 -2.77 -17.23
CA SER A 209 -3.60 -3.11 -17.72
C SER A 209 -4.08 -2.09 -18.76
N GLN A 210 -5.07 -2.45 -19.57
CA GLN A 210 -5.59 -1.52 -20.58
C GLN A 210 -6.16 -0.24 -19.96
N SER A 211 -6.83 -0.34 -18.80
CA SER A 211 -7.33 0.84 -18.08
C SER A 211 -6.19 1.73 -17.60
N MET A 212 -5.10 1.15 -17.09
CA MET A 212 -3.94 1.93 -16.66
C MET A 212 -3.19 2.55 -17.85
N GLN A 213 -3.19 1.90 -19.02
CA GLN A 213 -2.64 2.51 -20.23
C GLN A 213 -3.42 3.78 -20.61
N ILE A 214 -4.75 3.74 -20.55
CA ILE A 214 -5.61 4.90 -20.78
C ILE A 214 -5.31 6.01 -19.76
N THR A 215 -5.31 5.69 -18.46
CA THR A 215 -5.00 6.67 -17.41
C THR A 215 -3.59 7.27 -17.59
N LEU A 216 -2.60 6.49 -18.00
CA LEU A 216 -1.26 7.01 -18.24
C LEU A 216 -1.20 7.91 -19.48
N SER A 217 -1.96 7.61 -20.53
CA SER A 217 -2.12 8.51 -21.68
C SER A 217 -2.79 9.84 -21.30
N GLU A 218 -3.82 9.81 -20.46
CA GLU A 218 -4.45 11.04 -19.93
C GLU A 218 -3.47 11.94 -19.16
N TRP A 219 -2.48 11.35 -18.49
CA TRP A 219 -1.39 12.09 -17.85
C TRP A 219 -0.38 12.63 -18.86
N GLN A 220 -0.08 11.86 -19.91
CA GLN A 220 0.78 12.31 -21.02
C GLN A 220 0.18 13.50 -21.77
N ASP A 221 -1.14 13.51 -21.97
CA ASP A 221 -1.86 14.64 -22.57
C ASP A 221 -1.77 15.92 -21.71
N LYS A 222 -1.56 15.77 -20.40
CA LYS A 222 -1.29 16.86 -19.46
C LYS A 222 0.20 17.25 -19.37
N GLY A 223 1.06 16.65 -20.21
CA GLY A 223 2.49 16.91 -20.25
C GLY A 223 3.35 15.94 -19.43
N TYR A 224 2.76 15.10 -18.58
CA TYR A 224 3.52 14.22 -17.69
C TYR A 224 4.15 13.05 -18.42
N LYS A 225 5.41 12.75 -18.09
CA LYS A 225 6.16 11.60 -18.58
C LYS A 225 6.60 10.71 -17.42
N VAL A 226 6.70 9.40 -17.66
CA VAL A 226 7.27 8.48 -16.68
C VAL A 226 8.76 8.79 -16.51
N LYS A 227 9.12 9.39 -15.37
CA LYS A 227 10.49 9.72 -14.98
C LYS A 227 11.22 8.50 -14.44
N SER A 228 10.55 7.71 -13.59
CA SER A 228 11.11 6.47 -13.06
C SER A 228 10.03 5.50 -12.61
N ALA A 229 10.39 4.22 -12.52
CA ALA A 229 9.54 3.19 -11.93
C ALA A 229 10.32 2.39 -10.89
N SER A 230 9.65 1.95 -9.83
CA SER A 230 10.23 1.10 -8.80
C SER A 230 9.24 0.06 -8.30
N VAL A 231 9.74 -1.08 -7.84
CA VAL A 231 8.91 -2.13 -7.24
C VAL A 231 8.36 -1.62 -5.91
N ARG A 232 7.04 -1.48 -5.80
CA ARG A 232 6.39 -1.21 -4.52
C ARG A 232 6.22 -2.52 -3.75
N PHE A 233 5.52 -3.48 -4.33
CA PHE A 233 5.27 -4.79 -3.71
C PHE A 233 5.41 -5.93 -4.72
N VAL A 234 5.90 -7.07 -4.24
CA VAL A 234 5.65 -8.36 -4.90
C VAL A 234 4.61 -9.10 -4.07
N VAL A 235 3.50 -9.51 -4.68
CA VAL A 235 2.37 -10.14 -4.00
C VAL A 235 2.04 -11.50 -4.61
N ALA A 236 1.57 -12.41 -3.77
CA ALA A 236 0.97 -13.65 -4.23
C ALA A 236 -0.49 -13.38 -4.58
N TRP A 237 -0.87 -13.61 -5.83
CA TRP A 237 -2.21 -13.41 -6.33
C TRP A 237 -2.81 -14.72 -6.83
N LYS A 238 -4.12 -14.85 -6.66
CA LYS A 238 -4.90 -16.00 -7.09
C LYS A 238 -6.23 -15.51 -7.69
N PRO A 239 -6.63 -16.00 -8.88
CA PRO A 239 -7.96 -15.73 -9.42
C PRO A 239 -9.05 -16.19 -8.44
N LYS A 240 -10.16 -15.46 -8.37
CA LYS A 240 -11.29 -15.82 -7.49
C LYS A 240 -11.84 -17.22 -7.78
N ASP A 241 -11.85 -17.60 -9.05
CA ASP A 241 -12.40 -18.88 -9.52
C ASP A 241 -11.35 -20.01 -9.54
N ALA A 242 -10.12 -19.75 -9.10
CA ALA A 242 -9.09 -20.77 -9.06
C ALA A 242 -9.35 -21.78 -7.92
N PRO A 243 -9.11 -23.09 -8.13
CA PRO A 243 -9.26 -24.11 -7.09
C PRO A 243 -8.49 -23.73 -5.83
N LYS A 244 -8.98 -24.06 -4.62
CA LYS A 244 -8.31 -23.71 -3.35
C LYS A 244 -6.83 -24.13 -3.29
N ASP A 245 -6.46 -25.22 -3.98
CA ASP A 245 -5.07 -25.72 -4.05
C ASP A 245 -4.31 -25.32 -5.32
N GLY A 246 -4.92 -24.53 -6.22
CA GLY A 246 -4.26 -24.03 -7.42
C GLY A 246 -3.07 -23.10 -7.12
N PRO A 247 -2.05 -23.06 -8.00
CA PRO A 247 -0.82 -22.30 -7.77
C PRO A 247 -1.06 -20.79 -7.70
N GLU A 248 -0.40 -20.13 -6.76
CA GLU A 248 -0.35 -18.68 -6.69
C GLU A 248 0.64 -18.11 -7.71
N ILE A 249 0.23 -17.01 -8.34
CA ILE A 249 1.02 -16.22 -9.29
C ILE A 249 1.71 -15.10 -8.52
N ALA A 250 3.01 -14.89 -8.78
CA ALA A 250 3.73 -13.74 -8.25
C ALA A 250 3.45 -12.52 -9.12
N VAL A 251 2.86 -11.47 -8.54
CA VAL A 251 2.48 -10.23 -9.22
C VAL A 251 3.33 -9.09 -8.67
N LEU A 252 3.93 -8.33 -9.58
CA LEU A 252 4.68 -7.12 -9.27
C LEU A 252 3.74 -5.91 -9.35
N LEU A 253 3.73 -5.11 -8.28
CA LEU A 253 3.05 -3.82 -8.19
C LEU A 253 4.12 -2.74 -8.09
N ALA A 254 4.08 -1.76 -8.99
CA ALA A 254 5.09 -0.71 -9.08
C ALA A 254 4.55 0.65 -8.66
N ASP A 255 5.46 1.54 -8.28
CA ASP A 255 5.21 2.98 -8.27
C ASP A 255 5.79 3.57 -9.56
N LEU A 256 5.02 4.42 -10.23
CA LEU A 256 5.46 5.19 -11.38
C LEU A 256 5.55 6.67 -10.99
N LEU A 257 6.77 7.21 -10.94
CA LEU A 257 6.99 8.64 -10.79
C LEU A 257 6.81 9.29 -12.16
N LEU A 258 5.87 10.21 -12.26
CA LEU A 258 5.66 11.05 -13.43
C LEU A 258 6.13 12.47 -13.14
N SER A 259 6.68 13.14 -14.15
CA SER A 259 7.05 14.56 -14.09
C SER A 259 6.60 15.30 -15.33
N LEU A 260 6.33 16.60 -15.21
CA LEU A 260 6.10 17.50 -16.34
C LEU A 260 7.32 17.61 -17.27
#